data_AF-A0A7Y6JV24-F1
#
_entry.id   AF-A0A7Y6JV24-F1
#
_cell.length_a   1.000
_cell.length_b   1.000
_cell.length_c   1.000
_cell.angle_alpha   90.00
_cell.angle_beta   90.00
_cell.angle_gamma   90.00
#
_symmetry.space_group_name_H-M   'P 1'
#
loop_
_entity.id
_entity.type
_entity.pdbx_description
1 polymer ?
#
loop_
_entity_poly.entity_id
_entity_poly.type
_entity_poly.pdbx_seq_one_letter_code
_entity_poly.pdbx_strand_id
1 'polypeptide(L)'
;MSTETGPAAPTQSGVSAAPKASTPDSGVARSFAILLGFQCLGELIAYVTRAPVPGPVLGMVLLLCLLSAKPSVVPAVEQVSRGLLNHLSLFFVPAGVGVMVFAPQLKGQLSALALAIVISTILSMAIAALVTGMLLTRLDRKQSQHKAATAPRA
;
A
#
# COMPACT_ATOMS: atom_id res chain seq x y z
N MET A 1 40.70 -52.86 18.46
CA MET A 1 39.35 -52.30 18.60
C MET A 1 39.50 -51.00 19.40
N SER A 2 39.59 -49.88 18.66
CA SER A 2 39.56 -48.45 19.08
C SER A 2 40.67 -47.95 20.04
N THR A 3 41.88 -47.50 19.64
CA THR A 3 42.31 -46.25 18.92
C THR A 3 41.62 -44.99 19.43
N GLU A 4 42.26 -44.21 20.30
CA GLU A 4 43.10 -43.02 20.02
C GLU A 4 42.31 -41.71 19.98
N THR A 5 42.97 -40.68 20.55
CA THR A 5 42.90 -39.25 20.20
C THR A 5 41.58 -38.50 20.35
N GLY A 6 41.55 -37.59 21.33
CA GLY A 6 40.63 -36.45 21.27
C GLY A 6 40.91 -35.58 20.04
N PRO A 7 39.90 -34.81 19.60
CA PRO A 7 40.23 -33.55 18.95
C PRO A 7 39.33 -32.37 19.39
N ALA A 8 40.02 -31.26 19.56
CA ALA A 8 39.70 -29.95 19.01
C ALA A 8 38.33 -29.31 19.32
N ALA A 9 38.44 -28.21 20.05
CA ALA A 9 37.54 -27.06 20.00
C ALA A 9 36.93 -26.80 18.61
N PRO A 10 35.64 -26.43 18.53
CA PRO A 10 35.25 -25.43 17.56
C PRO A 10 35.71 -24.08 18.12
N THR A 11 36.88 -23.65 17.65
CA THR A 11 37.26 -22.25 17.60
C THR A 11 36.12 -21.49 16.91
N GLN A 12 35.20 -20.90 17.68
CA GLN A 12 34.32 -19.85 17.17
C GLN A 12 35.10 -18.53 17.11
N SER A 13 36.20 -18.56 16.35
CA SER A 13 36.83 -17.35 15.83
C SER A 13 36.03 -16.92 14.61
N GLY A 14 35.45 -15.73 14.67
CA GLY A 14 35.20 -14.97 13.45
C GLY A 14 33.81 -15.09 12.83
N VAL A 15 32.75 -14.94 13.62
CA VAL A 15 31.63 -14.10 13.17
C VAL A 15 31.42 -12.96 14.17
N SER A 16 32.51 -12.30 14.52
CA SER A 16 32.50 -10.86 14.74
C SER A 16 32.39 -10.18 13.36
N ALA A 17 31.31 -10.47 12.62
CA ALA A 17 30.86 -9.58 11.57
C ALA A 17 30.17 -8.45 12.31
N ALA A 18 30.95 -7.40 12.53
CA ALA A 18 30.54 -6.15 13.14
C ALA A 18 29.13 -5.76 12.69
N PRO A 19 28.31 -5.16 13.57
CA PRO A 19 27.10 -4.47 13.13
C PRO A 19 27.54 -3.52 12.02
N LYS A 20 27.04 -3.74 10.81
CA LYS A 20 27.26 -2.82 9.70
C LYS A 20 26.67 -1.50 10.17
N ALA A 21 27.55 -0.62 10.64
CA ALA A 21 27.24 0.74 11.00
C ALA A 21 26.78 1.45 9.73
N SER A 22 25.51 1.26 9.36
CA SER A 22 24.82 2.15 8.45
C SER A 22 24.65 3.45 9.21
N THR A 23 25.52 4.41 8.88
CA THR A 23 25.38 5.84 9.13
C THR A 23 23.94 6.26 9.51
N PRO A 24 23.73 6.83 10.71
CA PRO A 24 22.41 7.16 11.22
C PRO A 24 21.70 8.25 10.40
N ASP A 25 20.38 8.11 10.27
CA ASP A 25 19.35 9.17 10.14
C ASP A 25 19.18 9.92 8.80
N SER A 26 20.18 10.00 7.92
CA SER A 26 20.04 10.80 6.68
C SER A 26 19.13 10.17 5.61
N GLY A 27 18.98 8.84 5.59
CA GLY A 27 18.13 8.12 4.65
C GLY A 27 16.63 8.28 4.93
N VAL A 28 16.25 8.24 6.22
CA VAL A 28 14.85 8.35 6.65
C VAL A 28 14.28 9.73 6.33
N ALA A 29 15.02 10.79 6.64
CA ALA A 29 14.62 12.15 6.32
C ALA A 29 14.41 12.37 4.81
N ARG A 30 15.29 11.80 3.98
CA ARG A 30 15.15 11.85 2.51
C ARG A 30 13.89 11.14 2.03
N SER A 31 13.63 9.93 2.53
CA SER A 31 12.42 9.18 2.16
C SER A 31 11.14 9.86 2.63
N PHE A 32 11.14 10.44 3.83
CA PHE A 32 10.00 11.21 4.33
C PHE A 32 9.79 12.49 3.51
N ALA A 33 10.86 13.19 3.12
CA ALA A 33 10.79 14.34 2.23
C ALA A 33 10.29 13.96 0.83
N ILE A 34 10.63 12.77 0.32
CA ILE A 34 10.06 12.25 -0.93
C ILE A 34 8.55 12.04 -0.76
N LEU A 35 8.10 11.33 0.29
CA LEU A 35 6.68 11.10 0.54
C LEU A 35 5.88 12.42 0.65
N LEU A 36 6.37 13.36 1.47
CA LEU A 36 5.74 14.67 1.64
C LEU A 36 5.84 15.54 0.38
N GLY A 37 6.95 15.48 -0.35
CA GLY A 37 7.13 16.21 -1.59
C GLY A 37 6.12 15.79 -2.66
N PHE A 38 5.90 14.48 -2.81
CA PHE A 38 4.89 13.95 -3.72
C PHE A 38 3.47 14.24 -3.24
N GLN A 39 3.21 14.19 -1.93
CA GLN A 39 1.94 14.61 -1.34
C GLN A 39 1.62 16.09 -1.64
N CYS A 40 2.58 16.99 -1.38
CA CYS A 40 2.44 18.42 -1.67
C CYS A 40 2.32 18.71 -3.16
N LEU A 41 3.06 17.99 -4.00
CA LEU A 41 2.98 18.16 -5.45
C LEU A 41 1.61 17.69 -5.98
N GLY A 42 1.09 16.58 -5.48
CA GLY A 42 -0.27 16.11 -5.79
C GLY A 42 -1.34 17.10 -5.34
N GLU A 43 -1.19 17.67 -4.15
CA GLU A 43 -2.08 18.73 -3.65
C GLU A 43 -2.00 20.00 -4.50
N LEU A 44 -0.80 20.43 -4.87
CA LEU A 44 -0.59 21.60 -5.73
C LEU A 44 -1.24 21.38 -7.11
N ILE A 45 -1.04 20.20 -7.70
CA ILE A 45 -1.66 19.87 -8.99
C ILE A 45 -3.17 19.83 -8.87
N ALA A 46 -3.73 19.17 -7.86
CA ALA A 46 -5.18 19.12 -7.64
C ALA A 46 -5.77 20.53 -7.45
N TYR A 47 -5.07 21.38 -6.70
CA TYR A 47 -5.46 22.78 -6.46
C TYR A 47 -5.46 23.61 -7.75
N VAL A 48 -4.38 23.55 -8.53
CA VAL A 48 -4.23 24.33 -9.78
C VAL A 48 -5.18 23.84 -10.88
N THR A 49 -5.33 22.52 -11.03
CA THR A 49 -6.19 21.93 -12.07
C THR A 49 -7.66 21.89 -11.66
N ARG A 50 -7.99 22.22 -10.40
CA ARG A 50 -9.32 22.04 -9.79
C ARG A 50 -9.89 20.64 -10.06
N ALA A 51 -9.02 19.64 -10.00
CA ALA A 51 -9.42 18.26 -10.24
C ALA A 51 -10.43 17.81 -9.15
N PRO A 52 -11.45 17.01 -9.50
CA PRO A 52 -12.43 16.48 -8.52
C PRO A 52 -11.84 15.39 -7.61
N VAL A 53 -10.52 15.20 -7.64
CA VAL A 53 -9.81 14.12 -6.96
C VAL A 53 -8.96 14.73 -5.84
N PRO A 54 -8.95 14.16 -4.63
CA PRO A 54 -8.12 14.64 -3.55
C PRO A 54 -6.63 14.64 -3.93
N GLY A 55 -5.90 15.69 -3.55
CA GLY A 55 -4.45 15.82 -3.77
C GLY A 55 -3.61 14.61 -3.33
N PRO A 56 -3.89 13.96 -2.18
CA PRO A 56 -3.16 12.74 -1.78
C PRO A 56 -3.20 11.61 -2.80
N VAL A 57 -4.34 11.44 -3.50
CA VAL A 57 -4.49 10.38 -4.51
C VAL A 57 -3.63 10.69 -5.72
N LEU A 58 -3.57 11.95 -6.15
CA LEU A 58 -2.64 12.38 -7.21
C LEU A 58 -1.19 12.17 -6.80
N GLY A 59 -0.83 12.51 -5.55
CA GLY A 59 0.49 12.26 -4.99
C GLY A 59 0.89 10.78 -5.04
N MET A 60 -0.05 9.88 -4.72
CA MET A 60 0.15 8.43 -4.83
C MET A 60 0.40 7.98 -6.27
N VAL A 61 -0.36 8.49 -7.25
CA VAL A 61 -0.16 8.16 -8.67
C VAL A 61 1.20 8.66 -9.17
N LEU A 62 1.57 9.89 -8.82
CA LEU A 62 2.88 10.46 -9.16
C LEU A 62 4.03 9.65 -8.55
N LEU A 63 3.91 9.29 -7.26
CA LEU A 63 4.90 8.47 -6.57
C LEU A 63 4.99 7.08 -7.21
N LEU A 64 3.87 6.48 -7.59
CA LEU A 64 3.83 5.21 -8.31
C LEU A 64 4.57 5.31 -9.64
N CYS A 65 4.32 6.35 -10.44
CA CYS A 65 5.06 6.58 -11.70
C CYS A 65 6.57 6.71 -11.47
N LEU A 66 7.00 7.42 -10.42
CA LEU A 66 8.42 7.51 -10.06
C LEU A 66 8.99 6.15 -9.68
N LEU A 67 8.25 5.38 -8.87
CA LEU A 67 8.71 4.09 -8.37
C LEU A 67 8.81 3.05 -9.49
N SER A 68 7.89 3.10 -10.45
CA SER A 68 7.96 2.30 -11.68
C SER A 68 9.14 2.70 -12.58
N ALA A 69 9.45 4.00 -12.69
CA ALA A 69 10.56 4.48 -13.51
C ALA A 69 11.94 4.28 -12.84
N LYS A 70 12.01 4.34 -11.51
CA LYS A 70 13.26 4.28 -10.74
C LYS A 70 13.14 3.35 -9.52
N PRO A 71 13.30 2.03 -9.72
CA PRO A 71 13.17 1.02 -8.66
C PRO A 71 14.18 1.18 -7.51
N SER A 72 15.30 1.88 -7.72
CA SER A 72 16.30 2.10 -6.68
C SER A 72 15.81 2.95 -5.49
N VAL A 73 14.69 3.67 -5.65
CA VAL A 73 14.08 4.50 -4.60
C VAL A 73 13.13 3.69 -3.70
N VAL A 74 12.69 2.51 -4.15
CA VAL A 74 11.78 1.60 -3.43
C VAL A 74 12.22 1.31 -2.00
N PRO A 75 13.42 0.77 -1.73
CA PRO A 75 13.80 0.35 -0.38
C PRO A 75 13.84 1.53 0.61
N ALA A 76 14.20 2.72 0.13
CA ALA A 76 14.24 3.92 0.94
C ALA A 76 12.83 4.36 1.37
N VAL A 77 11.89 4.39 0.42
CA VAL A 77 10.49 4.77 0.69
C VAL A 77 9.78 3.70 1.51
N GLU A 78 10.02 2.44 1.23
CA GLU A 78 9.39 1.31 1.92
C GLU A 78 9.65 1.31 3.44
N GLN A 79 10.90 1.59 3.85
CA GLN A 79 11.27 1.63 5.27
C GLN A 79 10.43 2.66 6.05
N VAL A 80 10.28 3.86 5.49
CA VAL A 80 9.52 4.95 6.14
C VAL A 80 8.02 4.71 6.05
N SER A 81 7.53 4.27 4.90
CA SER A 81 6.12 3.92 4.72
C SER A 81 5.68 2.84 5.71
N ARG A 82 6.47 1.77 5.91
CA ARG A 82 6.18 0.73 6.92
C ARG A 82 6.12 1.31 8.34
N GLY A 83 7.04 2.22 8.68
CA GLY A 83 7.02 2.94 9.96
C GLY A 83 5.73 3.75 10.15
N LEU A 84 5.32 4.51 9.14
CA LEU A 84 4.07 5.29 9.18
C LEU A 84 2.83 4.40 9.26
N LEU A 85 2.81 3.30 8.51
CA LEU A 85 1.72 2.32 8.54
C LEU A 85 1.57 1.67 9.91
N ASN A 86 2.69 1.31 10.57
CA ASN A 86 2.67 0.75 11.92
C ASN A 86 2.14 1.74 12.97
N HIS A 87 2.28 3.05 12.70
CA HIS A 87 1.80 4.12 13.57
C HIS A 87 0.56 4.83 13.03
N LEU A 88 -0.19 4.23 12.09
CA LEU A 88 -1.39 4.84 11.51
C LEU A 88 -2.44 5.24 12.54
N SER A 89 -2.51 4.52 13.67
CA SER A 89 -3.35 4.85 14.81
C SER A 89 -3.16 6.30 15.28
N LEU A 90 -1.93 6.82 15.26
CA LEU A 90 -1.63 8.20 15.63
C LEU A 90 -2.19 9.21 14.62
N PHE A 91 -2.24 8.86 13.33
CA PHE A 91 -2.82 9.70 12.28
C PHE A 91 -4.35 9.70 12.30
N PHE A 92 -4.97 8.63 12.81
CA PHE A 92 -6.43 8.56 12.96
C PHE A 92 -6.95 9.40 14.12
N VAL A 93 -6.15 9.67 15.15
CA VAL A 93 -6.58 10.51 16.30
C VAL A 93 -6.93 11.94 15.84
N PRO A 94 -6.07 12.69 15.14
CA PRO A 94 -6.41 14.01 14.61
C PRO A 94 -7.62 14.00 13.66
N ALA A 95 -7.69 13.01 12.77
CA ALA A 95 -8.81 12.87 11.84
C ALA A 95 -10.14 12.64 12.60
N GLY A 96 -10.14 11.76 13.61
CA GLY A 96 -11.30 11.47 14.44
C GLY A 96 -11.74 12.66 15.30
N VAL A 97 -10.80 13.38 15.90
CA VAL A 97 -11.10 14.60 16.68
C VAL A 97 -11.73 15.68 15.79
N GLY A 98 -11.27 15.82 14.53
CA GLY A 98 -11.88 16.71 13.55
C GLY A 98 -13.36 16.37 13.28
N VAL A 99 -13.70 15.09 13.18
CA VAL A 99 -15.09 14.64 13.03
C VAL A 99 -15.91 14.90 14.29
N MET A 100 -15.32 14.77 15.49
CA MET A 100 -16.03 15.03 16.75
C MET A 100 -16.52 16.46 16.91
N VAL A 101 -15.92 17.44 16.22
CA VAL A 101 -16.44 18.82 16.16
C VAL A 101 -17.87 18.87 15.60
N PHE A 102 -18.21 17.95 14.69
CA PHE A 102 -19.54 17.82 14.10
C PHE A 102 -20.45 16.83 14.84
N ALA A 103 -19.97 16.20 15.93
CA ALA A 103 -20.74 15.23 16.69
C ALA A 103 -22.13 15.73 17.15
N PRO A 104 -22.33 17.01 17.55
CA PRO A 104 -23.65 17.50 17.94
C PRO A 104 -24.66 17.45 16.79
N GLN A 105 -24.25 17.80 15.56
CA GLN A 105 -25.11 17.70 14.37
C GLN A 105 -25.41 16.23 14.02
N LEU A 106 -24.48 15.31 14.28
CA LEU A 106 -24.62 13.90 13.95
C LEU A 106 -25.55 13.12 14.91
N LYS A 107 -25.64 13.52 16.19
CA LYS A 107 -26.39 12.79 17.24
C LYS A 107 -27.82 12.40 16.85
N GLY A 108 -28.53 13.23 16.11
CA GLY A 108 -29.91 12.95 15.67
C GLY A 108 -30.04 12.03 14.46
N GLN A 109 -28.94 11.74 13.74
CA GLN A 109 -28.95 11.03 12.46
C GLN A 109 -27.99 9.83 12.44
N LEU A 110 -27.37 9.46 13.57
CA LEU A 110 -26.40 8.37 13.64
C LEU A 110 -26.97 7.04 13.12
N SER A 111 -28.23 6.73 13.43
CA SER A 111 -28.89 5.52 12.95
C SER A 111 -29.08 5.52 11.44
N ALA A 112 -29.54 6.65 10.87
CA ALA A 112 -29.69 6.82 9.43
C ALA A 112 -28.33 6.77 8.70
N LEU A 113 -27.30 7.40 9.27
CA LEU A 113 -25.94 7.39 8.73
C LEU A 113 -25.33 5.99 8.77
N ALA A 114 -25.46 5.27 9.89
CA ALA A 114 -24.98 3.91 10.01
C ALA A 114 -25.65 2.99 8.99
N LEU A 115 -26.97 3.10 8.84
CA LEU A 115 -27.72 2.33 7.85
C LEU A 115 -27.28 2.69 6.42
N ALA A 116 -27.12 3.98 6.11
CA ALA A 116 -26.65 4.44 4.81
C ALA A 116 -25.26 3.87 4.48
N ILE A 117 -24.32 3.90 5.43
CA ILE A 117 -22.96 3.36 5.24
C ILE A 117 -22.99 1.84 5.01
N VAL A 118 -23.75 1.10 5.82
CA VAL A 118 -23.83 -0.36 5.70
C VAL A 118 -24.44 -0.76 4.36
N ILE A 119 -25.57 -0.15 3.99
CA ILE A 119 -26.24 -0.42 2.72
C ILE A 119 -25.34 -0.01 1.55
N SER A 120 -24.73 1.18 1.59
CA SER A 120 -23.86 1.65 0.50
C SER A 120 -22.63 0.76 0.32
N THR A 121 -22.06 0.26 1.43
CA THR A 121 -20.87 -0.60 1.38
C THR A 121 -21.22 -1.98 0.81
N ILE A 122 -22.30 -2.60 1.30
CA ILE A 122 -22.78 -3.89 0.78
C ILE A 122 -23.12 -3.76 -0.70
N LEU A 123 -23.86 -2.71 -1.07
CA LEU A 123 -24.27 -2.47 -2.45
C LEU A 123 -23.06 -2.20 -3.36
N SER A 124 -22.11 -1.38 -2.91
CA SER A 124 -20.87 -1.10 -3.66
C SER A 124 -20.05 -2.38 -3.86
N MET A 125 -19.86 -3.20 -2.82
CA MET A 125 -19.17 -4.48 -2.96
C MET A 125 -19.92 -5.46 -3.87
N ALA A 126 -21.25 -5.54 -3.78
CA ALA A 126 -22.06 -6.41 -4.64
C ALA A 126 -21.94 -5.99 -6.12
N ILE A 127 -22.05 -4.70 -6.40
CA ILE A 127 -21.88 -4.17 -7.77
C ILE A 127 -20.47 -4.43 -8.27
N ALA A 128 -19.43 -4.14 -7.47
CA ALA A 128 -18.05 -4.40 -7.84
C ALA A 128 -17.79 -5.89 -8.14
N ALA A 129 -18.34 -6.79 -7.32
CA ALA A 129 -18.25 -8.23 -7.51
C ALA A 129 -18.98 -8.69 -8.78
N LEU A 130 -20.20 -8.20 -9.03
CA LEU A 130 -20.98 -8.51 -10.24
C LEU A 130 -20.28 -8.02 -11.50
N VAL A 131 -19.80 -6.78 -11.52
CA VAL A 131 -19.10 -6.20 -12.67
C VAL A 131 -17.81 -6.98 -12.97
N THR A 132 -17.03 -7.27 -11.94
CA THR A 132 -15.79 -8.06 -12.08
C THR A 132 -16.10 -9.48 -12.56
N GLY A 133 -17.11 -10.13 -11.99
CA GLY A 133 -17.55 -11.48 -12.41
C GLY A 133 -18.08 -11.51 -13.85
N MET A 134 -18.85 -10.51 -14.27
CA MET A 134 -19.31 -10.36 -15.65
C MET A 134 -18.13 -10.13 -16.62
N LEU A 135 -17.14 -9.33 -16.24
CA LEU A 135 -15.96 -9.07 -17.07
C LEU A 135 -15.13 -10.35 -17.23
N LEU A 136 -14.86 -11.07 -16.14
CA LEU A 136 -14.09 -12.31 -16.15
C LEU A 136 -14.78 -13.41 -16.97
N THR A 137 -16.09 -13.61 -16.79
CA THR A 137 -16.86 -14.60 -17.58
C THR A 137 -16.93 -14.26 -19.07
N ARG A 138 -16.87 -12.98 -19.44
CA ARG A 138 -16.78 -12.57 -20.86
C ARG A 138 -15.41 -12.83 -21.48
N LEU A 139 -14.33 -12.66 -20.72
CA LEU A 139 -12.98 -12.97 -21.17
C LEU A 139 -12.78 -14.48 -21.34
N ASP A 140 -13.33 -15.28 -20.41
CA ASP A 140 -13.25 -16.74 -20.46
C ASP A 140 -14.04 -17.35 -21.64
N ARG A 141 -15.22 -16.78 -21.95
CA ARG A 141 -15.98 -17.13 -23.16
C ARG A 141 -15.23 -16.81 -24.45
N LYS A 142 -14.48 -15.70 -24.51
CA LYS A 142 -13.66 -15.35 -25.69
C LYS A 142 -12.50 -16.31 -25.90
N GLN A 143 -11.84 -16.78 -24.83
CA GLN A 143 -10.74 -17.74 -24.94
C GLN A 143 -11.23 -19.13 -25.36
N SER A 144 -12.39 -19.57 -24.86
CA SER A 144 -12.99 -20.85 -25.24
C SER A 144 -13.34 -20.93 -26.73
N GLN A 145 -13.80 -19.82 -27.32
CA GLN A 145 -14.07 -19.76 -28.76
C GLN A 145 -12.80 -19.70 -29.62
N HIS A 146 -11.75 -19.02 -29.16
CA HIS A 146 -10.48 -19.01 -29.88
C HIS A 146 -9.85 -20.41 -29.90
N LYS A 147 -9.91 -21.14 -28.79
CA LYS A 147 -9.43 -22.54 -28.71
C LYS A 147 -10.26 -23.52 -29.55
N ALA A 148 -11.57 -23.30 -29.66
CA ALA A 148 -12.45 -24.10 -30.52
C ALA A 148 -12.23 -23.82 -32.02
N ALA A 149 -11.86 -22.59 -32.40
CA ALA A 149 -11.58 -22.22 -33.79
C ALA A 149 -10.21 -22.70 -34.30
N THR A 150 -9.26 -23.03 -33.41
CA THR A 150 -7.92 -23.54 -33.78
C THR A 150 -7.81 -25.07 -33.67
N ALA A 151 -8.90 -25.79 -33.36
CA ALA A 151 -8.88 -27.24 -33.29
C ALA A 151 -8.71 -27.84 -34.71
N PRO A 152 -7.69 -28.68 -34.96
CA PRO A 152 -7.48 -29.28 -36.27
C PRO A 152 -8.63 -30.25 -36.56
N ARG A 153 -9.36 -29.99 -37.65
CA ARG A 153 -10.33 -30.92 -38.24
C ARG A 153 -9.55 -32.13 -38.75
N ALA A 154 -9.54 -33.20 -37.95
CA ALA A 154 -9.14 -34.54 -38.39
C ALA A 154 -10.25 -35.16 -39.25
#